data_AF-A0A958YBU8-F1
#
_entry.id   AF-A0A958YBU8-F1
#
_cell.length_a   1.000
_cell.length_b   1.000
_cell.length_c   1.000
_cell.angle_alpha   90.00
_cell.angle_beta   90.00
_cell.angle_gamma   90.00
#
_symmetry.space_group_name_H-M   'P 1'
#
loop_
_entity.id
_entity.type
_entity.pdbx_description
1 polymer ?
#
loop_
_entity_poly.entity_id
_entity_poly.type
_entity_poly.pdbx_seq_one_letter_code
_entity_poly.pdbx_strand_id
1 'polypeptide(L)'
;MNLKGLFLLCFFLTQAVANAQENDAGLQEMDSLISNLKETLELAETTNDSLEKIRAHIQLADFYKKMGIANEAIQHYYQALEIHKPKDTIFVYIENNIGAVNLSLKHYETAKEYLNKSLQISEKINFDKGKA
;
A
#
# COMPACT_ATOMS: atom_id res chain seq x y z
N MET A 1 -18.76 46.94 -16.66
CA MET A 1 -17.96 45.70 -16.44
C MET A 1 -16.79 45.73 -17.42
N ASN A 2 -15.55 45.80 -16.93
CA ASN A 2 -14.38 46.03 -17.79
C ASN A 2 -13.90 44.70 -18.41
N LEU A 3 -13.63 44.67 -19.71
CA LEU A 3 -13.29 43.47 -20.50
C LEU A 3 -12.11 42.68 -19.93
N LYS A 4 -11.17 43.37 -19.27
CA LYS A 4 -10.02 42.77 -18.56
C LYS A 4 -10.41 41.89 -17.37
N GLY A 5 -11.49 42.25 -16.66
CA GLY A 5 -11.98 41.47 -15.50
C GLY A 5 -12.65 40.17 -15.92
N LEU A 6 -13.31 40.15 -17.08
CA LEU A 6 -13.94 38.95 -17.65
C LEU A 6 -12.89 37.92 -18.11
N PHE A 7 -11.79 38.37 -18.68
CA PHE A 7 -10.67 37.52 -19.08
C PHE A 7 -9.98 36.84 -17.89
N LEU A 8 -9.74 37.59 -16.82
CA LEU A 8 -9.15 37.04 -15.58
C LEU A 8 -10.07 36.01 -14.94
N LEU A 9 -11.38 36.27 -14.89
CA LEU A 9 -12.36 35.34 -14.32
C LEU A 9 -12.40 34.01 -15.09
N CYS A 10 -12.40 34.06 -16.42
CA CYS A 10 -12.35 32.86 -17.26
C CYS A 10 -11.06 32.06 -17.05
N PHE A 11 -9.91 32.71 -16.91
CA PHE A 11 -8.64 32.02 -16.65
C PHE A 11 -8.67 31.24 -15.34
N PHE A 12 -9.13 31.85 -14.24
CA PHE A 12 -9.26 31.15 -12.95
C PHE A 12 -10.30 30.02 -12.98
N LEU A 13 -11.42 30.19 -13.68
CA LEU A 13 -12.42 29.13 -13.85
C LEU A 13 -11.85 27.93 -14.61
N THR A 14 -11.08 28.17 -15.68
CA THR A 14 -10.46 27.07 -16.44
C THR A 14 -9.43 26.29 -15.63
N GLN A 15 -8.64 26.97 -14.80
CA GLN A 15 -7.67 26.32 -13.90
C GLN A 15 -8.36 25.51 -12.80
N ALA A 16 -9.45 26.02 -12.21
CA ALA A 16 -10.20 25.30 -11.19
C ALA A 16 -10.86 24.03 -11.75
N VAL A 17 -11.44 24.12 -12.95
CA VAL A 17 -12.06 22.97 -13.64
C VAL A 17 -11.02 21.91 -14.01
N ALA A 18 -9.85 22.32 -14.52
CA ALA A 18 -8.75 21.41 -14.84
C ALA A 18 -8.25 20.64 -13.59
N ASN A 19 -8.02 21.34 -12.47
CA ASN A 19 -7.61 20.71 -11.21
C ASN A 19 -8.69 19.75 -10.66
N ALA A 20 -9.97 20.09 -10.78
CA ALA A 20 -11.06 19.22 -10.35
C ALA A 20 -11.15 17.96 -11.21
N GLN A 21 -10.96 18.07 -12.52
CA GLN A 21 -10.99 16.94 -13.45
C GLN A 21 -9.78 16.01 -13.27
N GLU A 22 -8.59 16.54 -13.03
CA GLU A 22 -7.41 15.74 -12.69
C GLU A 22 -7.58 14.99 -11.37
N ASN A 23 -8.20 15.62 -10.36
CA ASN A 23 -8.49 15.00 -9.08
C ASN A 23 -9.56 13.89 -9.20
N ASP A 24 -10.61 14.11 -10.00
CA ASP A 24 -11.66 13.11 -10.26
C ASP A 24 -11.11 11.89 -11.02
N ALA A 25 -10.27 12.13 -12.03
CA ALA A 25 -9.59 11.06 -12.77
C ALA A 25 -8.66 10.24 -11.85
N GLY A 26 -7.91 10.89 -10.95
CA GLY A 26 -7.07 10.22 -9.98
C GLY A 26 -7.86 9.33 -9.00
N LEU A 27 -9.00 9.82 -8.51
CA LEU A 27 -9.89 9.03 -7.64
C LEU A 27 -10.49 7.84 -8.38
N GLN A 28 -10.95 8.04 -9.62
CA GLN A 28 -11.50 6.97 -10.44
C GLN A 28 -10.47 5.87 -10.74
N GLU A 29 -9.21 6.24 -11.02
CA GLU A 29 -8.12 5.29 -11.24
C GLU A 29 -7.81 4.50 -9.96
N MET A 30 -7.82 5.16 -8.80
CA MET A 30 -7.63 4.50 -7.50
C MET A 30 -8.76 3.51 -7.18
N ASP A 31 -10.01 3.88 -7.45
CA ASP A 31 -11.18 3.01 -7.25
C ASP A 31 -11.13 1.78 -8.17
N SER A 32 -10.75 1.97 -9.43
CA SER A 32 -10.55 0.85 -10.35
C SER A 32 -9.43 -0.08 -9.89
N LEU A 33 -8.31 0.50 -9.43
CA LEU A 33 -7.17 -0.28 -8.96
C LEU A 33 -7.51 -1.12 -7.73
N ILE A 34 -8.16 -0.55 -6.71
CA ILE A 34 -8.55 -1.33 -5.52
C ILE A 34 -9.60 -2.41 -5.86
N SER A 35 -10.51 -2.13 -6.80
CA SER A 35 -11.48 -3.12 -7.27
C SER A 35 -10.78 -4.33 -7.90
N ASN A 36 -9.84 -4.09 -8.81
CA ASN A 36 -9.09 -5.16 -9.48
C ASN A 36 -8.26 -5.99 -8.50
N LEU A 37 -7.66 -5.35 -7.49
CA LEU A 37 -6.91 -6.05 -6.44
C LEU A 37 -7.81 -6.94 -5.57
N LYS A 38 -9.03 -6.50 -5.27
CA LYS A 38 -10.02 -7.30 -4.52
C LYS A 38 -10.51 -8.49 -5.34
N GLU A 39 -10.80 -8.30 -6.63
CA GLU A 39 -11.16 -9.41 -7.53
C GLU A 39 -10.01 -10.43 -7.66
N THR A 40 -8.77 -9.94 -7.73
CA THR A 40 -7.58 -10.81 -7.73
C THR A 40 -7.50 -11.66 -6.45
N LEU A 41 -7.79 -11.08 -5.29
CA LEU A 41 -7.85 -11.83 -4.04
C LEU A 41 -8.98 -12.86 -4.04
N GLU A 42 -10.19 -12.48 -4.47
CA GLU A 42 -11.34 -13.41 -4.55
C GLU A 42 -11.02 -14.60 -5.46
N LEU A 43 -10.43 -14.35 -6.64
CA LEU A 43 -9.99 -15.42 -7.53
C LEU A 43 -8.94 -16.31 -6.85
N ALA A 44 -7.92 -15.69 -6.23
CA ALA A 44 -6.87 -16.43 -5.54
C ALA A 44 -7.46 -17.31 -4.42
N GLU A 45 -8.47 -16.85 -3.68
CA GLU A 45 -9.16 -17.60 -2.63
C GLU A 45 -9.83 -18.88 -3.14
N THR A 46 -10.34 -18.88 -4.38
CA THR A 46 -10.92 -20.06 -5.02
C THR A 46 -9.88 -21.12 -5.42
N THR A 47 -8.60 -20.73 -5.48
CA THR A 47 -7.52 -21.67 -5.82
C THR A 47 -7.00 -22.41 -4.59
N ASN A 48 -6.31 -23.53 -4.83
CA ASN A 48 -5.51 -24.20 -3.79
C ASN A 48 -4.07 -23.65 -3.71
N ASP A 49 -3.73 -22.60 -4.48
CA ASP A 49 -2.39 -22.02 -4.49
C ASP A 49 -2.24 -21.00 -3.35
N SER A 50 -1.49 -21.37 -2.33
CA SER A 50 -1.23 -20.49 -1.18
C SER A 50 -0.40 -19.27 -1.57
N LEU A 51 0.48 -19.38 -2.58
CA LEU A 51 1.35 -18.30 -3.01
C LEU A 51 0.57 -17.21 -3.75
N GLU A 52 -0.45 -17.56 -4.52
CA GLU A 52 -1.36 -16.59 -5.14
C GLU A 52 -2.11 -15.78 -4.07
N LYS A 53 -2.64 -16.45 -3.04
CA LYS A 53 -3.32 -15.79 -1.92
C LYS A 53 -2.37 -14.84 -1.16
N ILE A 54 -1.15 -15.30 -0.86
CA ILE A 54 -0.11 -14.48 -0.22
C ILE A 54 0.18 -13.22 -1.03
N ARG A 55 0.35 -13.36 -2.36
CA ARG A 55 0.64 -12.21 -3.24
C ARG A 55 -0.51 -11.22 -3.32
N ALA A 56 -1.74 -11.70 -3.43
CA ALA A 56 -2.93 -10.86 -3.48
C ALA A 56 -3.06 -10.01 -2.19
N HIS A 57 -2.88 -10.63 -1.02
CA HIS A 57 -2.84 -9.91 0.25
C HIS A 57 -1.70 -8.88 0.32
N ILE A 58 -0.50 -9.23 -0.13
CA ILE A 58 0.63 -8.27 -0.18
C ILE A 58 0.31 -7.07 -1.07
N GLN A 59 -0.31 -7.28 -2.24
CA GLN A 59 -0.66 -6.20 -3.15
C GLN A 59 -1.71 -5.24 -2.55
N LEU A 60 -2.74 -5.78 -1.90
CA LEU A 60 -3.72 -4.98 -1.16
C LEU A 60 -3.06 -4.20 -0.02
N ALA A 61 -2.19 -4.85 0.76
CA ALA A 61 -1.48 -4.21 1.84
C ALA A 61 -0.59 -3.05 1.36
N ASP A 62 0.15 -3.26 0.28
CA ASP A 62 0.99 -2.24 -0.35
C ASP A 62 0.16 -1.06 -0.89
N PHE A 63 -1.02 -1.33 -1.45
CA PHE A 63 -1.95 -0.30 -1.90
C PHE A 63 -2.45 0.55 -0.70
N TYR A 64 -3.00 -0.09 0.33
CA TYR A 64 -3.50 0.62 1.51
C TYR A 64 -2.40 1.41 2.24
N LYS A 65 -1.18 0.85 2.31
CA LYS A 65 -0.02 1.55 2.85
C LYS A 65 0.28 2.83 2.07
N LYS A 66 0.28 2.78 0.74
CA LYS A 66 0.49 3.97 -0.11
C LYS A 66 -0.59 5.03 0.11
N MET A 67 -1.82 4.60 0.37
CA MET A 67 -2.96 5.46 0.69
C MET A 67 -2.97 5.98 2.14
N GLY A 68 -2.04 5.55 2.99
CA GLY A 68 -2.01 5.92 4.41
C GLY A 68 -3.12 5.26 5.25
N ILE A 69 -3.80 4.25 4.69
CA ILE A 69 -4.87 3.50 5.32
C ILE A 69 -4.22 2.36 6.12
N ALA A 70 -3.70 2.71 7.29
CA ALA A 70 -2.75 1.86 8.01
C ALA A 70 -3.34 0.55 8.56
N ASN A 71 -4.58 0.55 9.04
CA ASN A 71 -5.19 -0.64 9.65
C ASN A 71 -5.40 -1.73 8.59
N GLU A 72 -5.94 -1.38 7.43
CA GLU A 72 -6.19 -2.27 6.32
C GLU A 72 -4.88 -2.81 5.73
N ALA A 73 -3.84 -1.96 5.64
CA ALA A 73 -2.51 -2.39 5.26
C ALA A 73 -1.96 -3.48 6.19
N ILE A 74 -1.99 -3.23 7.49
CA ILE A 74 -1.51 -4.17 8.51
C ILE A 74 -2.33 -5.45 8.51
N GLN A 75 -3.66 -5.38 8.38
CA GLN A 75 -4.53 -6.55 8.34
C GLN A 75 -4.17 -7.48 7.17
N HIS A 76 -4.01 -6.96 5.96
CA HIS A 76 -3.65 -7.78 4.81
C HIS A 76 -2.22 -8.33 4.91
N TYR A 77 -1.26 -7.57 5.43
CA TYR A 77 0.07 -8.12 5.73
C TYR A 77 0.00 -9.29 6.72
N TYR A 78 -0.86 -9.22 7.75
CA TYR A 78 -1.05 -10.36 8.67
C TYR A 78 -1.70 -11.56 8.01
N GLN A 79 -2.70 -11.37 7.16
CA GLN A 79 -3.29 -12.47 6.39
C GLN A 79 -2.24 -13.17 5.53
N ALA A 80 -1.35 -12.40 4.88
CA ALA A 80 -0.23 -12.97 4.13
C ALA A 80 0.72 -13.78 5.04
N LEU A 81 1.06 -13.29 6.24
CA LEU A 81 1.90 -14.03 7.21
C LEU A 81 1.20 -15.24 7.84
N GLU A 82 -0.13 -15.22 7.95
CA GLU A 82 -0.90 -16.35 8.44
C GLU A 82 -0.81 -17.53 7.48
N ILE A 83 -0.83 -17.26 6.18
CA ILE A 83 -0.66 -18.28 5.14
C ILE A 83 0.83 -18.62 4.97
N HIS A 84 1.71 -17.60 4.94
CA HIS A 84 3.15 -17.77 4.69
C HIS A 84 3.94 -18.11 5.96
N LYS A 85 4.12 -19.40 6.21
CA LYS A 85 4.92 -19.90 7.35
C LYS A 85 6.45 -19.77 7.20
N PRO A 86 7.06 -19.92 6.01
CA PRO A 86 8.51 -19.83 5.86
C PRO A 86 9.11 -18.51 6.33
N LYS A 87 10.34 -18.56 6.87
CA LYS A 87 11.13 -17.37 7.25
C LYS A 87 12.15 -17.06 6.17
N ASP A 88 11.64 -16.55 5.05
CA ASP A 88 12.39 -16.22 3.84
C ASP A 88 12.27 -14.73 3.48
N THR A 89 12.56 -14.39 2.23
CA THR A 89 12.51 -13.00 1.75
C THR A 89 11.11 -12.40 1.76
N ILE A 90 10.05 -13.21 1.63
CA ILE A 90 8.66 -12.72 1.70
C ILE A 90 8.34 -12.32 3.14
N PHE A 91 8.75 -13.16 4.10
CA PHE A 91 8.60 -12.84 5.52
C PHE A 91 9.30 -11.53 5.90
N VAL A 92 10.56 -11.37 5.47
CA VAL A 92 11.36 -10.14 5.67
C VAL A 92 10.67 -8.93 5.05
N TYR A 93 10.16 -9.06 3.82
CA TYR A 93 9.42 -7.99 3.15
C TYR A 93 8.20 -7.55 3.97
N ILE A 94 7.36 -8.50 4.40
CA ILE A 94 6.13 -8.17 5.10
C ILE A 94 6.42 -7.51 6.45
N GLU A 95 7.34 -8.06 7.25
CA GLU A 95 7.70 -7.52 8.56
C GLU A 95 8.29 -6.10 8.45
N ASN A 96 9.15 -5.84 7.45
CA ASN A 96 9.65 -4.49 7.18
C ASN A 96 8.53 -3.50 6.90
N ASN A 97 7.54 -3.91 6.11
CA ASN A 97 6.44 -3.03 5.77
C ASN A 97 5.50 -2.78 6.94
N ILE A 98 5.20 -3.79 7.76
CA ILE A 98 4.46 -3.57 9.02
C ILE A 98 5.21 -2.59 9.93
N GLY A 99 6.54 -2.76 10.04
CA GLY A 99 7.41 -1.83 10.76
C GLY A 99 7.32 -0.41 10.22
N ALA A 100 7.40 -0.24 8.89
CA ALA A 100 7.29 1.05 8.22
C ALA A 100 5.92 1.72 8.42
N VAL A 101 4.82 0.96 8.37
CA VAL A 101 3.48 1.48 8.70
C VAL A 101 3.45 1.99 10.13
N ASN A 102 3.97 1.22 11.10
CA ASN A 102 4.01 1.64 12.50
C ASN A 102 4.91 2.87 12.72
N LEU A 103 6.01 3.04 11.97
CA LEU A 103 6.79 4.27 12.00
C LEU A 103 5.97 5.48 11.55
N SER A 104 5.20 5.34 10.46
CA SER A 104 4.33 6.42 9.97
C SER A 104 3.26 6.85 10.99
N LEU A 105 2.80 5.89 11.81
CA LEU A 105 1.87 6.10 12.91
C LEU A 105 2.54 6.58 14.20
N LYS A 106 3.88 6.73 14.22
CA LYS A 106 4.68 7.06 15.41
C LYS A 106 4.63 6.00 16.53
N HIS A 107 4.25 4.76 16.19
CA HIS A 107 4.30 3.61 17.10
C HIS A 107 5.72 3.02 17.12
N TYR A 108 6.66 3.78 17.68
CA TYR A 108 8.10 3.48 17.53
C TYR A 108 8.53 2.14 18.13
N GLU A 109 8.02 1.76 19.31
CA GLU A 109 8.39 0.49 19.94
C GLU A 109 7.89 -0.70 19.12
N THR A 110 6.63 -0.67 18.68
CA THR A 110 6.08 -1.70 17.79
C THR A 110 6.87 -1.76 16.48
N ALA A 111 7.13 -0.62 15.84
CA ALA A 111 7.94 -0.59 14.62
C ALA A 111 9.31 -1.25 14.80
N LYS A 112 9.99 -0.93 15.90
CA LYS A 112 11.30 -1.49 16.24
C LYS A 112 11.25 -3.01 16.40
N GLU A 113 10.20 -3.56 17.00
CA GLU A 113 10.03 -5.02 17.12
C GLU A 113 9.98 -5.71 15.75
N TYR A 114 9.13 -5.23 14.83
CA TYR A 114 9.00 -5.79 13.48
C TYR A 114 10.28 -5.64 12.66
N LEU A 115 10.92 -4.46 12.70
CA LEU A 115 12.15 -4.19 11.94
C LEU A 115 13.32 -5.05 12.45
N ASN A 116 13.47 -5.21 13.77
CA ASN A 116 14.49 -6.08 14.35
C ASN A 116 14.29 -7.55 13.99
N LYS A 117 13.03 -8.02 14.03
CA LYS A 117 12.69 -9.39 13.66
C LYS A 117 13.01 -9.66 12.19
N SER A 118 12.70 -8.71 11.32
CA SER A 118 13.04 -8.77 9.90
C SER A 118 14.55 -8.78 9.66
N LEU A 119 15.30 -7.88 10.31
CA LEU A 119 16.76 -7.81 10.24
C LEU A 119 17.41 -9.13 10.63
N GLN A 120 16.99 -9.72 11.76
CA GLN A 120 17.52 -10.99 12.24
C GLN A 120 17.33 -12.12 11.22
N ILE A 121 16.16 -12.18 10.56
CA ILE A 121 15.91 -13.18 9.53
C ILE A 121 16.71 -12.87 8.26
N SER A 122 16.75 -11.62 7.83
CA SER A 122 17.55 -11.16 6.68
C SER A 122 19.02 -11.54 6.82
N GLU A 123 19.62 -11.35 8.01
CA GLU A 123 20.98 -11.76 8.31
C GLU A 123 21.14 -13.29 8.25
N LYS A 124 20.21 -14.04 8.86
CA LYS A 124 20.24 -15.51 8.87
C LYS A 124 20.20 -16.12 7.47
N ILE A 125 19.48 -15.49 6.54
CA ILE A 125 19.34 -15.97 5.15
C ILE A 125 20.30 -15.27 4.17
N ASN A 126 21.23 -14.43 4.65
CA ASN A 126 22.15 -13.62 3.85
C ASN A 126 21.45 -12.76 2.77
N PHE A 127 20.32 -12.14 3.12
CA PHE A 127 19.51 -11.33 2.21
C PHE A 127 19.68 -9.84 2.48
N ASP A 128 20.76 -9.25 1.97
CA ASP A 128 21.13 -7.85 2.24
C ASP A 128 20.08 -6.81 1.80
N LYS A 129 19.33 -7.09 0.73
CA LYS A 129 18.26 -6.18 0.23
C LYS A 129 17.09 -6.03 1.20
N GLY A 130 16.97 -6.91 2.20
CA GLY A 130 15.90 -6.91 3.19
C GLY A 130 16.29 -6.30 4.53
N LYS A 131 17.51 -5.79 4.69
CA LYS A 131 17.93 -5.13 5.91
C LYS A 131 17.14 -3.82 6.07
N ALA A 132 16.35 -3.76 7.14
CA ALA A 132 15.63 -2.57 7.57
C ALA A 132 16.54 -1.58 8.29
#